data_AF-A0A3M1GKU6-F1
#
_entry.id   AF-A0A3M1GKU6-F1
#
_cell.length_a   1.000
_cell.length_b   1.000
_cell.length_c   1.000
_cell.angle_alpha   90.00
_cell.angle_beta   90.00
_cell.angle_gamma   90.00
#
_symmetry.space_group_name_H-M   'P 1'
#
loop_
_entity.id
_entity.type
_entity.pdbx_description
1 polymer ?
#
loop_
_entity_poly.entity_id
_entity_poly.type
_entity_poly.pdbx_seq_one_letter_code
_entity_poly.pdbx_strand_id
1 'polypeptide(L)'
;MHHRRFILSILFLFVLFLPGWGWEQPARADGPPPDYACRGCHGTNQRQLTLPSGETLPLQVPLDELDRSAHSPTADQAVYCTACHQGRRRYRYPHQPNPAQNQRQLRQAMSAVCQDCHYPHRPLHDGLETSDDLPECVDCHGSHQIDRVNNILTRMSAACLSCHTNQTEAWVADLIAPRPGLGQAAQEYVGSDRCGGCHEDIYFSWRQTLHARMVQDPASNPNAIVADFQQSDPDLTFTRDEVAYTIGSRWKQLFITRQEDGTLTILPAQWNVASREWVPYRPEPGQPEDWRQACGSCHVTGLDTQTWGFEEFGIGCESCHGPGGEHVSNPEKVKPYAQVDDQVCGACHSRGRSPAGHPYPESYRPGDTLTDHFTFTTAETDVWPDGSARKNHQQYMDWQLGSLMAQATTTNCTSCHAVHDPGAAQGQLVAPVNDLCLQCHGDKKVIVRHTPFHDNAVRKRQFACTDCHMPKMAVSAEAYDIHNHSFLQPDPQASLDHGGLDKMPNACSTCHTDRAEDPAWAVSIINFAKKNYAMEYRSVFGAGPTPTPPPPPTPPPSVIEPAEPEPLPENGETGRSPAVYLGLGIVLVVLVFIGYRYWKSRQVNHA
;
A
#
# COMPACT_ATOMS: atom_id res chain seq x y z
N MET A 1 71.42 61.35 9.78
CA MET A 1 72.61 60.82 9.08
C MET A 1 72.17 59.65 8.20
N HIS A 2 72.44 59.79 6.90
CA HIS A 2 72.41 58.82 5.79
C HIS A 2 71.59 57.50 5.82
N HIS A 3 70.61 57.48 4.89
CA HIS A 3 70.41 56.53 3.78
C HIS A 3 69.93 55.07 3.97
N ARG A 4 68.84 54.82 3.23
CA ARG A 4 68.51 53.64 2.36
C ARG A 4 68.16 52.36 3.12
N ARG A 5 67.16 51.53 2.79
CA ARG A 5 66.27 51.26 1.63
C ARG A 5 65.38 50.09 2.15
N PHE A 6 64.06 50.00 2.03
CA PHE A 6 63.28 49.37 0.93
C PHE A 6 61.83 49.21 1.47
N ILE A 7 60.82 49.87 0.88
CA ILE A 7 59.80 49.30 -0.03
C ILE A 7 58.61 48.58 0.67
N LEU A 8 57.49 49.32 0.65
CA LEU A 8 56.09 48.91 0.35
C LEU A 8 55.54 47.64 1.02
N SER A 9 54.52 47.81 1.86
CA SER A 9 53.17 47.24 1.67
C SER A 9 52.21 47.71 2.76
N ILE A 10 50.93 47.84 2.40
CA ILE A 10 49.74 47.99 3.26
C ILE A 10 49.45 49.44 3.72
N LEU A 11 48.79 50.20 2.85
CA LEU A 11 47.97 51.34 3.22
C LEU A 11 46.49 51.00 3.01
N PHE A 12 45.73 51.25 4.07
CA PHE A 12 44.35 51.74 4.12
C PHE A 12 43.22 50.82 3.69
N LEU A 13 42.60 50.23 4.70
CA LEU A 13 41.18 49.93 4.74
C LEU A 13 40.59 50.86 5.81
N PHE A 14 39.93 51.93 5.39
CA PHE A 14 38.82 52.59 6.09
C PHE A 14 38.33 53.76 5.24
N VAL A 15 37.05 54.13 5.43
CA VAL A 15 36.39 55.38 4.98
C VAL A 15 35.60 55.26 3.66
N LEU A 16 34.36 54.75 3.71
CA LEU A 16 33.11 55.56 3.79
C LEU A 16 31.89 54.91 3.13
N PHE A 17 30.88 54.69 3.96
CA PHE A 17 29.46 54.66 3.60
C PHE A 17 29.02 56.07 3.15
N LEU A 18 28.46 56.20 1.94
CA LEU A 18 27.37 57.12 1.61
C LEU A 18 26.48 56.52 0.50
N PRO A 19 25.14 56.68 0.57
CA PRO A 19 24.19 56.05 -0.33
C PRO A 19 23.98 56.91 -1.58
N GLY A 20 24.28 56.34 -2.75
CA GLY A 20 24.12 56.97 -4.06
C GLY A 20 23.01 56.30 -4.86
N TRP A 21 22.15 57.14 -5.40
CA TRP A 21 20.98 56.88 -6.23
C TRP A 21 21.07 55.73 -7.23
N GLY A 22 19.92 55.07 -7.42
CA GLY A 22 19.71 54.01 -8.39
C GLY A 22 20.07 54.45 -9.80
N TRP A 23 21.10 53.82 -10.33
CA TRP A 23 21.15 53.49 -11.74
C TRP A 23 20.62 52.06 -11.86
N GLU A 24 19.54 51.88 -12.60
CA GLU A 24 19.21 50.57 -13.14
C GLU A 24 20.46 50.06 -13.85
N GLN A 25 21.06 49.01 -13.27
CA GLN A 25 22.07 48.24 -13.96
C GLN A 25 21.42 47.72 -15.24
N PRO A 26 22.02 47.90 -16.44
CA PRO A 26 21.55 47.15 -17.60
C PRO A 26 21.59 45.68 -17.18
N ALA A 27 20.44 45.00 -17.31
CA ALA A 27 20.30 43.60 -16.94
C ALA A 27 21.52 42.84 -17.46
N ARG A 28 22.32 42.27 -16.56
CA ARG A 28 23.45 41.42 -16.94
C ARG A 28 22.92 40.41 -17.95
N ALA A 29 23.55 40.34 -19.12
CA ALA A 29 23.28 39.36 -20.19
C ALA A 29 23.59 37.89 -19.80
N ASP A 30 23.61 37.59 -18.48
CA ASP A 30 24.03 36.33 -17.89
C ASP A 30 22.90 35.57 -17.18
N GLY A 31 21.66 36.08 -17.25
CA GLY A 31 20.47 35.35 -16.84
C GLY A 31 20.10 34.21 -17.81
N PRO A 32 19.37 33.17 -17.36
CA PRO A 32 18.74 32.23 -18.29
C PRO A 32 17.80 33.01 -19.24
N PRO A 33 17.70 32.62 -20.52
CA PRO A 33 16.81 33.29 -21.45
C PRO A 33 15.38 33.24 -20.91
N PRO A 34 14.60 34.33 -21.04
CA PRO A 34 13.23 34.36 -20.58
C PRO A 34 12.36 33.41 -21.41
N ASP A 35 11.31 32.86 -20.81
CA ASP A 35 10.44 31.84 -21.42
C ASP A 35 9.92 32.23 -22.81
N TYR A 36 9.54 33.50 -22.99
CA TYR A 36 9.07 34.03 -24.27
C TYR A 36 10.09 33.88 -25.41
N ALA A 37 11.39 33.89 -25.12
CA ALA A 37 12.44 33.72 -26.12
C ALA A 37 12.48 32.27 -26.62
N CYS A 38 12.34 31.31 -25.71
CA CYS A 38 12.22 29.90 -26.06
C CYS A 38 10.96 29.65 -26.89
N ARG A 39 9.80 30.14 -26.43
CA ARG A 39 8.52 30.02 -27.15
C ARG A 39 8.57 30.65 -28.54
N GLY A 40 9.16 31.83 -28.68
CA GLY A 40 9.26 32.54 -29.95
C GLY A 40 10.08 31.79 -31.00
N CYS A 41 11.16 31.12 -30.61
CA CYS A 41 11.94 30.30 -31.52
C CYS A 41 11.35 28.91 -31.73
N HIS A 42 10.91 28.22 -30.68
CA HIS A 42 10.49 26.81 -30.77
C HIS A 42 9.03 26.61 -31.18
N GLY A 43 8.14 27.60 -31.02
CA GLY A 43 6.73 27.45 -31.38
C GLY A 43 6.48 27.25 -32.88
N THR A 44 7.37 27.77 -33.73
CA THR A 44 7.23 27.74 -35.20
C THR A 44 8.38 27.02 -35.92
N ASN A 45 9.33 26.42 -35.19
CA ASN A 45 10.54 25.85 -35.77
C ASN A 45 10.32 24.45 -36.34
N GLN A 46 10.16 24.35 -37.65
CA GLN A 46 9.94 23.08 -38.36
C GLN A 46 11.20 22.23 -38.59
N ARG A 47 12.36 22.62 -38.04
CA ARG A 47 13.59 21.83 -38.16
C ARG A 47 13.55 20.60 -37.24
N GLN A 48 14.42 19.64 -37.51
CA GLN A 48 14.60 18.46 -36.68
C GLN A 48 16.00 18.40 -36.11
N LEU A 49 16.12 17.85 -34.91
CA LEU A 49 17.38 17.42 -34.31
C LEU A 49 17.66 16.00 -34.78
N THR A 50 18.83 15.76 -35.38
CA THR A 50 19.33 14.41 -35.67
C THR A 50 20.34 14.01 -34.60
N LEU A 51 20.09 12.90 -33.91
CA LEU A 51 20.99 12.33 -32.92
C LEU A 51 22.11 11.52 -33.59
N PRO A 52 23.22 11.24 -32.89
CA PRO A 52 24.30 10.40 -33.41
C PRO A 52 23.86 9.02 -33.92
N SER A 53 22.79 8.45 -33.35
CA SER A 53 22.15 7.21 -33.81
C SER A 53 21.49 7.31 -35.19
N GLY A 54 21.27 8.53 -35.71
CA GLY A 54 20.49 8.81 -36.91
C GLY A 54 19.00 9.04 -36.65
N GLU A 55 18.52 8.81 -35.42
CA GLU A 55 17.14 9.10 -35.04
C GLU A 55 16.89 10.62 -35.01
N THR A 56 15.67 11.03 -35.36
CA THR A 56 15.30 12.45 -35.49
C THR A 56 14.16 12.84 -34.56
N LEU A 57 14.20 14.08 -34.06
CA LEU A 57 13.16 14.66 -33.20
C LEU A 57 12.77 16.06 -33.72
N PRO A 58 11.47 16.42 -33.74
CA PRO A 58 11.06 17.76 -34.09
C PRO A 58 11.58 18.78 -33.07
N LEU A 59 12.08 19.93 -33.55
CA LEU A 59 12.43 21.06 -32.69
C LEU A 59 11.22 21.97 -32.39
N GLN A 60 10.10 21.72 -33.07
CA GLN A 60 8.86 22.43 -32.84
C GLN A 60 8.24 21.98 -31.52
N VAL A 61 7.79 22.95 -30.71
CA VAL A 61 6.98 22.69 -29.52
C VAL A 61 5.54 23.14 -29.82
N PRO A 62 4.54 22.26 -29.72
CA PRO A 62 3.14 22.63 -29.84
C PRO A 62 2.73 23.43 -28.59
N LEU A 63 2.88 24.76 -28.67
CA LEU A 63 2.66 25.65 -27.52
C LEU A 63 1.22 25.60 -27.00
N ASP A 64 0.24 25.31 -27.86
CA ASP A 64 -1.15 25.17 -27.48
C ASP A 64 -1.43 23.91 -26.65
N GLU A 65 -0.65 22.85 -26.84
CA GLU A 65 -0.69 21.65 -25.99
C GLU A 65 0.02 21.89 -24.66
N LEU A 66 1.17 22.58 -24.70
CA LEU A 66 1.90 22.98 -23.49
C LEU A 66 1.08 23.90 -22.59
N ASP A 67 0.35 24.84 -23.18
CA ASP A 67 -0.50 25.77 -22.44
C ASP A 67 -1.71 25.08 -21.78
N ARG A 68 -2.10 23.89 -22.27
CA ARG A 68 -3.15 23.03 -21.67
C ARG A 68 -2.60 22.03 -20.65
N SER A 69 -1.28 21.83 -20.61
CA SER A 69 -0.64 20.88 -19.70
C SER A 69 -0.77 21.28 -18.23
N ALA A 70 -0.50 20.33 -17.33
CA ALA A 70 -0.40 20.58 -15.89
C ALA A 70 0.74 21.57 -15.54
N HIS A 71 1.72 21.74 -16.42
CA HIS A 71 2.90 22.62 -16.24
C HIS A 71 2.82 23.91 -17.05
N SER A 72 1.60 24.35 -17.40
CA SER A 72 1.42 25.60 -18.11
C SER A 72 1.98 26.80 -17.33
N PRO A 73 2.67 27.75 -17.98
CA PRO A 73 3.16 28.96 -17.31
C PRO A 73 2.04 29.93 -16.92
N THR A 74 0.79 29.64 -17.27
CA THR A 74 -0.41 30.36 -16.80
C THR A 74 -1.14 29.63 -15.67
N ALA A 75 -0.64 28.49 -15.21
CA ALA A 75 -1.18 27.78 -14.05
C ALA A 75 -0.80 28.47 -12.72
N ASP A 76 -1.51 28.12 -11.63
CA ASP A 76 -1.28 28.67 -10.29
C ASP A 76 0.18 28.49 -9.81
N GLN A 77 0.84 27.41 -10.26
CA GLN A 77 2.29 27.20 -10.13
C GLN A 77 2.92 27.17 -11.52
N ALA A 78 3.25 28.34 -12.05
CA ALA A 78 3.84 28.48 -13.38
C ALA A 78 5.19 27.75 -13.48
N VAL A 79 5.31 26.86 -14.46
CA VAL A 79 6.57 26.19 -14.83
C VAL A 79 7.03 26.75 -16.17
N TYR A 80 8.30 27.15 -16.25
CA TYR A 80 8.89 27.72 -17.47
C TYR A 80 9.80 26.70 -18.15
N CYS A 81 10.12 26.91 -19.45
CA CYS A 81 10.98 26.01 -20.22
C CYS A 81 12.28 25.65 -19.48
N THR A 82 12.89 26.60 -18.77
CA THR A 82 14.17 26.41 -18.06
C THR A 82 14.09 25.54 -16.81
N ALA A 83 12.88 25.23 -16.32
CA ALA A 83 12.69 24.29 -15.20
C ALA A 83 12.95 22.85 -15.67
N CYS A 84 12.45 22.48 -16.85
CA CYS A 84 12.65 21.15 -17.44
C CYS A 84 13.92 21.08 -18.31
N HIS A 85 14.21 22.17 -19.02
CA HIS A 85 15.43 22.30 -19.80
C HIS A 85 16.52 22.95 -18.94
N GLN A 86 17.25 22.10 -18.20
CA GLN A 86 18.29 22.52 -17.27
C GLN A 86 19.71 22.63 -17.89
N GLY A 87 20.46 23.66 -17.46
CA GLY A 87 21.85 23.90 -17.89
C GLY A 87 22.05 25.13 -18.77
N ARG A 88 22.31 26.28 -18.15
CA ARG A 88 22.40 27.62 -18.80
C ARG A 88 23.32 27.71 -20.02
N ARG A 89 24.42 26.94 -20.06
CA ARG A 89 25.37 26.96 -21.19
C ARG A 89 24.82 26.31 -22.45
N ARG A 90 23.86 25.39 -22.33
CA ARG A 90 23.27 24.69 -23.48
C ARG A 90 22.21 25.51 -24.21
N TYR A 91 21.54 26.43 -23.51
CA TYR A 91 20.44 27.27 -24.06
C TYR A 91 20.87 28.64 -24.58
N ARG A 92 22.16 28.96 -24.50
CA ARG A 92 22.69 30.14 -25.20
C ARG A 92 22.79 29.80 -26.68
N TYR A 93 22.23 30.64 -27.54
CA TYR A 93 22.43 30.48 -28.98
C TYR A 93 23.86 30.89 -29.38
N PRO A 94 24.57 30.12 -30.22
CA PRO A 94 24.18 28.81 -30.75
C PRO A 94 24.22 27.71 -29.68
N HIS A 95 23.17 26.88 -29.63
CA HIS A 95 23.01 25.82 -28.64
C HIS A 95 24.19 24.84 -28.68
N GLN A 96 24.59 24.33 -27.52
CA GLN A 96 25.56 23.25 -27.48
C GLN A 96 24.92 21.93 -27.94
N PRO A 97 25.70 21.01 -28.55
CA PRO A 97 25.21 19.70 -28.96
C PRO A 97 24.61 18.91 -27.78
N ASN A 98 23.54 18.17 -28.06
CA ASN A 98 22.94 17.26 -27.11
C ASN A 98 23.89 16.06 -26.87
N PRO A 99 24.24 15.70 -25.62
CA PRO A 99 25.13 14.58 -25.35
C PRO A 99 24.48 13.19 -25.58
N ALA A 100 23.15 13.12 -25.67
CA ALA A 100 22.43 11.86 -25.89
C ALA A 100 22.80 11.24 -27.24
N GLN A 101 23.12 9.95 -27.24
CA GLN A 101 23.48 9.22 -28.46
C GLN A 101 22.25 8.78 -29.26
N ASN A 102 21.13 8.52 -28.59
CA ASN A 102 19.88 8.01 -29.14
C ASN A 102 18.67 8.56 -28.36
N GLN A 103 17.46 8.34 -28.88
CA GLN A 103 16.24 8.86 -28.26
C GLN A 103 16.02 8.31 -26.85
N ARG A 104 16.38 7.04 -26.58
CA ARG A 104 16.25 6.45 -25.24
C ARG A 104 17.09 7.20 -24.21
N GLN A 105 18.37 7.44 -24.48
CA GLN A 105 19.23 8.24 -23.60
C GLN A 105 18.68 9.66 -23.40
N LEU A 106 18.06 10.23 -24.44
CA LEU A 106 17.43 11.54 -24.31
C LEU A 106 16.22 11.50 -23.37
N ARG A 107 15.34 10.50 -23.50
CA ARG A 107 14.18 10.30 -22.64
C ARG A 107 14.59 10.06 -21.18
N GLN A 108 15.63 9.24 -20.95
CA GLN A 108 16.22 9.02 -19.63
C GLN A 108 16.73 10.30 -18.99
N ALA A 109 17.47 11.10 -19.75
CA ALA A 109 17.96 12.40 -19.28
C ALA A 109 16.81 13.36 -18.97
N MET A 110 15.69 13.29 -19.70
CA MET A 110 14.51 14.11 -19.45
C MET A 110 13.74 13.63 -18.22
N SER A 111 13.54 12.33 -18.08
CA SER A 111 12.88 11.73 -16.92
C SER A 111 13.60 12.00 -15.61
N ALA A 112 14.93 12.07 -15.63
CA ALA A 112 15.72 12.48 -14.47
C ALA A 112 15.35 13.91 -14.00
N VAL A 113 15.02 14.82 -14.92
CA VAL A 113 14.57 16.18 -14.55
C VAL A 113 13.17 16.17 -13.95
N CYS A 114 12.27 15.32 -14.46
CA CYS A 114 10.94 15.18 -13.85
C CYS A 114 11.05 14.72 -12.39
N GLN A 115 12.00 13.83 -12.12
CA GLN A 115 12.24 13.27 -10.78
C GLN A 115 12.81 14.27 -9.77
N ASP A 116 13.29 15.44 -10.20
CA ASP A 116 13.70 16.51 -9.28
C ASP A 116 12.50 17.08 -8.51
N CYS A 117 11.28 16.93 -9.05
CA CYS A 117 10.04 17.43 -8.46
C CYS A 117 8.97 16.35 -8.24
N HIS A 118 8.95 15.29 -9.05
CA HIS A 118 7.96 14.21 -9.00
C HIS A 118 8.57 12.92 -8.46
N TYR A 119 7.83 12.20 -7.63
CA TYR A 119 8.24 10.87 -7.23
C TYR A 119 8.05 9.89 -8.39
N PRO A 120 9.01 9.00 -8.71
CA PRO A 120 8.86 8.04 -9.78
C PRO A 120 7.86 6.94 -9.39
N HIS A 121 6.69 6.96 -10.02
CA HIS A 121 5.67 5.92 -9.90
C HIS A 121 5.68 5.08 -11.19
N ARG A 122 6.26 3.87 -11.15
CA ARG A 122 6.07 2.86 -12.21
C ARG A 122 5.31 1.62 -11.69
N PRO A 123 4.25 1.78 -10.87
CA PRO A 123 3.64 0.69 -10.10
C PRO A 123 3.07 -0.43 -10.99
N LEU A 124 2.81 -0.14 -12.27
CA LEU A 124 2.29 -1.09 -13.24
C LEU A 124 3.37 -1.93 -13.95
N HIS A 125 4.66 -1.63 -13.70
CA HIS A 125 5.83 -2.30 -14.27
C HIS A 125 6.89 -2.65 -13.19
N ASP A 126 6.48 -2.72 -11.93
CA ASP A 126 7.35 -3.07 -10.80
C ASP A 126 7.97 -4.46 -10.96
N GLY A 127 9.19 -4.65 -10.44
CA GLY A 127 9.95 -5.90 -10.53
C GLY A 127 10.71 -6.11 -11.86
N LEU A 128 10.69 -5.13 -12.76
CA LEU A 128 11.45 -5.14 -14.02
C LEU A 128 12.60 -4.11 -14.01
N GLU A 129 13.04 -3.64 -12.83
CA GLU A 129 14.01 -2.53 -12.68
C GLU A 129 15.31 -2.69 -13.46
N THR A 130 15.69 -3.92 -13.79
CA THR A 130 16.91 -4.24 -14.55
C THR A 130 16.67 -4.42 -16.05
N SER A 131 15.43 -4.29 -16.53
CA SER A 131 15.09 -4.44 -17.94
C SER A 131 15.43 -3.17 -18.71
N ASP A 132 16.18 -3.32 -19.80
CA ASP A 132 16.47 -2.20 -20.70
C ASP A 132 15.23 -1.68 -21.45
N ASP A 133 14.12 -2.43 -21.42
CA ASP A 133 12.88 -2.13 -22.13
C ASP A 133 11.83 -1.38 -21.29
N LEU A 134 12.18 -0.93 -20.08
CA LEU A 134 11.26 -0.15 -19.25
C LEU A 134 10.91 1.20 -19.89
N PRO A 135 9.61 1.59 -19.91
CA PRO A 135 9.22 2.91 -20.36
C PRO A 135 9.74 3.99 -19.39
N GLU A 136 10.15 5.12 -19.94
CA GLU A 136 10.50 6.31 -19.18
C GLU A 136 9.27 7.21 -19.00
N CYS A 137 9.31 8.18 -18.07
CA CYS A 137 8.16 9.03 -17.74
C CYS A 137 7.49 9.66 -18.98
N VAL A 138 8.30 10.08 -19.96
CA VAL A 138 7.81 10.73 -21.19
C VAL A 138 7.21 9.77 -22.21
N ASP A 139 7.42 8.46 -22.06
CA ASP A 139 6.78 7.44 -22.89
C ASP A 139 5.30 7.27 -22.54
N CYS A 140 4.96 7.54 -21.28
CA CYS A 140 3.60 7.45 -20.76
C CYS A 140 2.90 8.82 -20.70
N HIS A 141 3.58 9.84 -20.16
CA HIS A 141 2.98 11.16 -19.91
C HIS A 141 3.25 12.18 -21.02
N GLY A 142 4.13 11.88 -21.98
CA GLY A 142 4.66 12.85 -22.93
C GLY A 142 5.64 13.85 -22.30
N SER A 143 6.13 14.81 -23.09
CA SER A 143 7.13 15.80 -22.62
C SER A 143 6.60 17.23 -22.48
N HIS A 144 5.69 17.65 -23.36
CA HIS A 144 5.08 18.98 -23.32
C HIS A 144 3.55 18.93 -23.16
N GLN A 145 2.95 17.75 -23.21
CA GLN A 145 1.50 17.52 -23.11
C GLN A 145 1.14 16.73 -21.83
N ILE A 146 1.89 16.98 -20.76
CA ILE A 146 1.71 16.29 -19.47
C ILE A 146 0.33 16.67 -18.92
N ASP A 147 -0.53 15.66 -18.77
CA ASP A 147 -1.90 15.85 -18.34
C ASP A 147 -2.06 15.75 -16.82
N ARG A 148 -3.21 16.23 -16.33
CA ARG A 148 -3.59 16.08 -14.91
C ARG A 148 -4.10 14.67 -14.66
N VAL A 149 -3.97 14.17 -13.42
CA VAL A 149 -4.44 12.83 -13.03
C VAL A 149 -5.92 12.61 -13.40
N ASN A 150 -6.77 13.63 -13.27
CA ASN A 150 -8.19 13.54 -13.65
C ASN A 150 -8.44 13.24 -15.14
N ASN A 151 -7.44 13.45 -16.01
CA ASN A 151 -7.50 13.19 -17.45
C ASN A 151 -6.77 11.90 -17.85
N ILE A 152 -6.28 11.12 -16.87
CA ILE A 152 -5.42 9.96 -17.11
C ILE A 152 -6.13 8.90 -17.97
N LEU A 153 -7.44 8.73 -17.80
CA LEU A 153 -8.25 7.78 -18.57
C LEU A 153 -8.23 8.04 -20.08
N THR A 154 -8.18 9.30 -20.48
CA THR A 154 -8.25 9.67 -21.89
C THR A 154 -6.86 9.65 -22.54
N ARG A 155 -5.81 9.96 -21.79
CA ARG A 155 -4.45 10.12 -22.33
C ARG A 155 -3.57 8.90 -22.16
N MET A 156 -3.61 8.28 -20.98
CA MET A 156 -2.72 7.17 -20.64
C MET A 156 -3.11 5.89 -21.38
N SER A 157 -4.39 5.75 -21.73
CA SER A 157 -4.90 4.63 -22.54
C SER A 157 -4.12 4.44 -23.84
N ALA A 158 -3.95 5.52 -24.62
CA ALA A 158 -3.19 5.47 -25.86
C ALA A 158 -1.70 5.17 -25.63
N ALA A 159 -1.11 5.70 -24.56
CA ALA A 159 0.29 5.46 -24.23
C ALA A 159 0.56 4.00 -23.86
N CYS A 160 -0.30 3.39 -23.05
CA CYS A 160 -0.21 1.96 -22.70
C CYS A 160 -0.28 1.06 -23.94
N LEU A 161 -1.21 1.34 -24.86
CA LEU A 161 -1.40 0.54 -26.08
C LEU A 161 -0.25 0.68 -27.09
N SER A 162 0.57 1.71 -26.99
CA SER A 162 1.75 1.88 -27.86
C SER A 162 2.78 0.77 -27.69
N CYS A 163 2.89 0.22 -26.47
CA CYS A 163 3.79 -0.87 -26.13
C CYS A 163 3.03 -2.20 -25.92
N HIS A 164 1.81 -2.15 -25.36
CA HIS A 164 0.96 -3.31 -25.13
C HIS A 164 0.03 -3.57 -26.32
N THR A 165 0.61 -3.80 -27.51
CA THR A 165 -0.15 -3.93 -28.77
C THR A 165 -1.11 -5.13 -28.82
N ASN A 166 -0.96 -6.06 -27.87
CA ASN A 166 -1.84 -7.23 -27.73
C ASN A 166 -3.03 -6.98 -26.78
N GLN A 167 -3.12 -5.79 -26.18
CA GLN A 167 -4.20 -5.39 -25.27
C GLN A 167 -5.22 -4.48 -25.97
N THR A 168 -6.36 -4.27 -25.31
CA THR A 168 -7.46 -3.44 -25.83
C THR A 168 -7.57 -2.12 -25.07
N GLU A 169 -8.23 -1.12 -25.64
CA GLU A 169 -8.57 0.12 -24.92
C GLU A 169 -9.38 -0.16 -23.65
N ALA A 170 -10.25 -1.18 -23.68
CA ALA A 170 -10.99 -1.62 -22.52
C ALA A 170 -10.08 -2.19 -21.41
N TRP A 171 -9.03 -2.94 -21.76
CA TRP A 171 -8.04 -3.42 -20.79
C TRP A 171 -7.33 -2.27 -20.07
N VAL A 172 -6.90 -1.24 -20.81
CA VAL A 172 -6.27 -0.09 -20.16
C VAL A 172 -7.29 0.66 -19.32
N ALA A 173 -8.50 0.89 -19.86
CA ALA A 173 -9.56 1.58 -19.13
C ALA A 173 -9.82 0.92 -17.78
N ASP A 174 -9.97 -0.41 -17.69
CA ASP A 174 -10.14 -1.10 -16.40
C ASP A 174 -8.95 -0.89 -15.46
N LEU A 175 -7.72 -0.99 -15.98
CA LEU A 175 -6.50 -0.87 -15.17
C LEU A 175 -6.45 0.47 -14.40
N ILE A 176 -6.91 1.54 -15.02
CA ILE A 176 -6.83 2.91 -14.46
C ILE A 176 -8.20 3.53 -14.09
N ALA A 177 -9.32 2.88 -14.40
CA ALA A 177 -10.67 3.42 -14.16
C ALA A 177 -11.03 3.48 -12.67
N PRO A 178 -11.71 4.56 -12.25
CA PRO A 178 -12.49 4.58 -11.02
C PRO A 178 -13.52 3.45 -11.03
N ARG A 179 -13.95 3.03 -9.84
CA ARG A 179 -15.06 2.08 -9.70
C ARG A 179 -16.32 2.84 -9.30
N PRO A 180 -17.05 3.42 -10.27
CA PRO A 180 -18.11 4.36 -9.95
C PRO A 180 -19.19 3.70 -9.09
N GLY A 181 -19.68 4.49 -8.16
CA GLY A 181 -20.83 4.18 -7.35
C GLY A 181 -22.14 4.14 -8.13
N LEU A 182 -23.22 3.80 -7.44
CA LEU A 182 -24.56 3.76 -8.01
C LEU A 182 -25.51 4.55 -7.12
N GLY A 183 -26.41 5.33 -7.71
CA GLY A 183 -27.41 6.09 -6.97
C GLY A 183 -26.81 7.29 -6.22
N GLN A 184 -27.51 7.77 -5.19
CA GLN A 184 -27.06 8.89 -4.38
C GLN A 184 -26.21 8.37 -3.21
N ALA A 185 -24.91 8.65 -3.25
CA ALA A 185 -23.99 8.32 -2.17
C ALA A 185 -24.13 9.27 -0.97
N ALA A 186 -23.57 8.86 0.16
CA ALA A 186 -23.33 9.75 1.29
C ALA A 186 -22.36 10.89 0.91
N GLN A 187 -22.77 12.15 1.12
CA GLN A 187 -22.12 13.33 0.53
C GLN A 187 -20.65 13.58 0.94
N GLU A 188 -20.18 12.95 2.02
CA GLU A 188 -18.83 13.17 2.55
C GLU A 188 -17.77 12.30 1.86
N TYR A 189 -18.21 11.31 1.10
CA TYR A 189 -17.34 10.37 0.38
C TYR A 189 -17.03 10.91 -1.01
N VAL A 190 -15.79 10.73 -1.43
CA VAL A 190 -15.28 11.28 -2.70
C VAL A 190 -14.67 10.23 -3.63
N GLY A 191 -14.57 8.98 -3.18
CA GLY A 191 -14.01 7.88 -3.96
C GLY A 191 -12.49 7.84 -3.94
N SER A 192 -11.94 6.65 -4.16
CA SER A 192 -10.50 6.39 -4.13
C SER A 192 -9.76 7.07 -5.30
N ASP A 193 -10.44 7.38 -6.41
CA ASP A 193 -9.85 8.07 -7.56
C ASP A 193 -9.40 9.50 -7.20
N ARG A 194 -10.15 10.19 -6.33
CA ARG A 194 -9.75 11.50 -5.79
C ARG A 194 -8.49 11.42 -4.94
N CYS A 195 -8.31 10.33 -4.21
CA CYS A 195 -7.09 10.08 -3.45
C CYS A 195 -5.89 9.89 -4.38
N GLY A 196 -6.06 9.18 -5.51
CA GLY A 196 -5.00 8.94 -6.50
C GLY A 196 -4.40 10.22 -7.10
N GLY A 197 -5.13 11.34 -7.11
CA GLY A 197 -4.62 12.64 -7.55
C GLY A 197 -3.47 13.20 -6.71
N CYS A 198 -3.37 12.82 -5.43
CA CYS A 198 -2.30 13.25 -4.51
C CYS A 198 -1.47 12.07 -3.97
N HIS A 199 -2.04 10.86 -3.92
CA HIS A 199 -1.46 9.65 -3.36
C HIS A 199 -1.30 8.56 -4.43
N GLU A 200 -0.69 8.93 -5.56
CA GLU A 200 -0.62 8.12 -6.77
C GLU A 200 0.01 6.73 -6.55
N ASP A 201 1.16 6.67 -5.86
CA ASP A 201 1.86 5.41 -5.57
C ASP A 201 0.98 4.41 -4.79
N ILE A 202 0.35 4.91 -3.74
CA ILE A 202 -0.51 4.12 -2.85
C ILE A 202 -1.74 3.66 -3.62
N TYR A 203 -2.35 4.55 -4.41
CA TYR A 203 -3.53 4.24 -5.20
C TYR A 203 -3.27 3.10 -6.19
N PHE A 204 -2.22 3.20 -6.99
CA PHE A 204 -1.94 2.20 -8.01
C PHE A 204 -1.47 0.86 -7.44
N SER A 205 -0.72 0.85 -6.33
CA SER A 205 -0.39 -0.40 -5.65
C SER A 205 -1.63 -1.01 -4.99
N TRP A 206 -2.48 -0.20 -4.34
CA TRP A 206 -3.76 -0.64 -3.78
C TRP A 206 -4.66 -1.27 -4.84
N ARG A 207 -4.77 -0.72 -6.06
CA ARG A 207 -5.57 -1.29 -7.17
C ARG A 207 -5.18 -2.73 -7.54
N GLN A 208 -4.00 -3.20 -7.13
CA GLN A 208 -3.52 -4.57 -7.35
C GLN A 208 -3.94 -5.55 -6.25
N THR A 209 -4.40 -5.04 -5.11
CA THR A 209 -4.84 -5.83 -3.96
C THR A 209 -6.15 -6.60 -4.22
N LEU A 210 -6.41 -7.61 -3.40
CA LEU A 210 -7.71 -8.30 -3.43
C LEU A 210 -8.83 -7.43 -2.85
N HIS A 211 -8.51 -6.53 -1.92
CA HIS A 211 -9.43 -5.50 -1.44
C HIS A 211 -9.95 -4.65 -2.60
N ALA A 212 -9.05 -4.05 -3.36
CA ALA A 212 -9.39 -3.27 -4.54
C ALA A 212 -9.82 -4.12 -5.73
N ARG A 213 -10.10 -5.42 -5.58
CA ARG A 213 -10.60 -6.34 -6.62
C ARG A 213 -11.72 -7.24 -6.11
N MET A 214 -12.31 -6.86 -4.97
CA MET A 214 -13.36 -7.65 -4.34
C MET A 214 -14.62 -7.66 -5.19
N VAL A 215 -15.06 -6.51 -5.70
CA VAL A 215 -16.16 -6.42 -6.67
C VAL A 215 -15.64 -5.90 -8.01
N GLN A 216 -15.93 -6.61 -9.09
CA GLN A 216 -15.45 -6.26 -10.44
C GLN A 216 -16.53 -6.37 -11.49
N ASP A 217 -16.48 -5.52 -12.51
CA ASP A 217 -17.37 -5.48 -13.67
C ASP A 217 -16.77 -6.30 -14.85
N PRO A 218 -17.37 -7.44 -15.23
CA PRO A 218 -16.89 -8.25 -16.35
C PRO A 218 -17.02 -7.60 -17.73
N ALA A 219 -17.88 -6.59 -17.89
CA ALA A 219 -18.00 -5.86 -19.16
C ALA A 219 -16.73 -5.04 -19.42
N SER A 220 -16.18 -4.45 -18.35
CA SER A 220 -14.91 -3.71 -18.38
C SER A 220 -13.70 -4.64 -18.30
N ASN A 221 -13.80 -5.76 -17.56
CA ASN A 221 -12.75 -6.76 -17.40
C ASN A 221 -13.27 -8.19 -17.60
N PRO A 222 -13.25 -8.72 -18.84
CA PRO A 222 -13.72 -10.08 -19.13
C PRO A 222 -13.02 -11.20 -18.32
N ASN A 223 -11.79 -10.96 -17.85
CA ASN A 223 -11.00 -11.89 -17.04
C ASN A 223 -11.35 -11.83 -15.55
N ALA A 224 -12.21 -10.91 -15.11
CA ALA A 224 -12.73 -10.88 -13.75
C ALA A 224 -13.54 -12.15 -13.43
N ILE A 225 -14.16 -12.76 -14.45
CA ILE A 225 -14.80 -14.07 -14.33
C ILE A 225 -13.72 -15.14 -14.39
N VAL A 226 -13.44 -15.78 -13.25
CA VAL A 226 -12.49 -16.91 -13.16
C VAL A 226 -13.19 -18.26 -13.27
N ALA A 227 -14.53 -18.26 -13.25
CA ALA A 227 -15.35 -19.45 -13.34
C ALA A 227 -15.45 -20.00 -14.77
N ASP A 228 -15.56 -21.31 -14.89
CA ASP A 228 -15.73 -21.98 -16.17
C ASP A 228 -17.20 -22.09 -16.55
N PHE A 229 -17.66 -21.17 -17.40
CA PHE A 229 -19.02 -21.18 -17.97
C PHE A 229 -19.21 -22.17 -19.13
N GLN A 230 -18.15 -22.88 -19.55
CA GLN A 230 -18.24 -23.94 -20.57
C GLN A 230 -18.53 -25.31 -19.94
N GLN A 231 -18.37 -25.42 -18.61
CA GLN A 231 -18.72 -26.63 -17.88
C GLN A 231 -20.22 -26.89 -17.93
N SER A 232 -20.59 -28.13 -18.26
CA SER A 232 -21.97 -28.61 -18.13
C SER A 232 -22.19 -29.00 -16.67
N ASP A 233 -22.94 -28.18 -15.94
CA ASP A 233 -23.18 -28.36 -14.50
C ASP A 233 -24.65 -28.06 -14.18
N PRO A 234 -25.36 -28.92 -13.41
CA PRO A 234 -26.75 -28.71 -13.06
C PRO A 234 -26.99 -27.48 -12.16
N ASP A 235 -25.99 -27.04 -11.39
CA ASP A 235 -26.11 -25.86 -10.52
C ASP A 235 -25.88 -24.55 -11.29
N LEU A 236 -25.25 -24.60 -12.47
CA LEU A 236 -25.11 -23.45 -13.36
C LEU A 236 -26.41 -23.17 -14.12
N THR A 237 -27.30 -22.38 -13.51
CA THR A 237 -28.63 -22.07 -14.07
C THR A 237 -28.71 -20.70 -14.77
N PHE A 238 -27.60 -20.04 -15.03
CA PHE A 238 -27.53 -18.73 -15.66
C PHE A 238 -26.35 -18.67 -16.63
N THR A 239 -26.39 -17.72 -17.54
CA THR A 239 -25.37 -17.51 -18.58
C THR A 239 -24.38 -16.43 -18.18
N ARG A 240 -23.21 -16.44 -18.82
CA ARG A 240 -22.15 -15.44 -18.60
C ARG A 240 -22.64 -14.01 -18.84
N ASP A 241 -23.55 -13.82 -19.80
CA ASP A 241 -24.06 -12.49 -20.18
C ASP A 241 -25.03 -11.89 -19.14
N GLU A 242 -25.55 -12.71 -18.23
CA GLU A 242 -26.39 -12.24 -17.11
C GLU A 242 -25.56 -11.68 -15.95
N VAL A 243 -24.25 -11.85 -15.97
CA VAL A 243 -23.34 -11.38 -14.91
C VAL A 243 -23.02 -9.90 -15.11
N ALA A 244 -23.57 -9.06 -14.24
CA ALA A 244 -23.24 -7.64 -14.18
C ALA A 244 -21.97 -7.37 -13.36
N TYR A 245 -21.79 -8.06 -12.24
CA TYR A 245 -20.59 -7.96 -11.40
C TYR A 245 -20.16 -9.30 -10.81
N THR A 246 -18.90 -9.42 -10.44
CA THR A 246 -18.33 -10.57 -9.71
C THR A 246 -17.94 -10.16 -8.30
N ILE A 247 -18.03 -11.08 -7.34
CA ILE A 247 -17.53 -10.90 -5.98
C ILE A 247 -16.49 -11.97 -5.67
N GLY A 248 -15.27 -11.55 -5.37
CA GLY A 248 -14.16 -12.44 -5.03
C GLY A 248 -13.58 -13.18 -6.23
N SER A 249 -12.37 -13.72 -6.05
CA SER A 249 -11.63 -14.43 -7.10
C SER A 249 -10.68 -15.51 -6.57
N ARG A 250 -10.51 -15.64 -5.25
CA ARG A 250 -9.46 -16.50 -4.64
C ARG A 250 -9.96 -17.84 -4.12
N TRP A 251 -10.98 -17.82 -3.28
CA TRP A 251 -11.55 -19.04 -2.67
C TRP A 251 -12.79 -19.49 -3.43
N LYS A 252 -13.71 -18.54 -3.57
CA LYS A 252 -14.93 -18.66 -4.35
C LYS A 252 -15.25 -17.36 -5.05
N GLN A 253 -16.09 -17.45 -6.08
CA GLN A 253 -16.63 -16.31 -6.80
C GLN A 253 -18.16 -16.37 -6.79
N LEU A 254 -18.79 -15.26 -6.40
CA LEU A 254 -20.22 -15.03 -6.54
C LEU A 254 -20.48 -14.06 -7.71
N PHE A 255 -21.71 -14.06 -8.20
CA PHE A 255 -22.10 -13.28 -9.36
C PHE A 255 -23.33 -12.45 -9.05
N ILE A 256 -23.33 -11.18 -9.44
CA ILE A 256 -24.43 -10.24 -9.29
C ILE A 256 -25.03 -10.01 -10.68
N THR A 257 -26.35 -10.04 -10.76
CA THR A 257 -27.10 -9.52 -11.91
C THR A 257 -27.80 -8.22 -11.54
N ARG A 258 -28.13 -7.39 -12.54
CA ARG A 258 -28.83 -6.12 -12.38
C ARG A 258 -30.22 -6.24 -13.01
N GLN A 259 -31.24 -6.08 -12.18
CA GLN A 259 -32.64 -6.07 -12.61
C GLN A 259 -33.01 -4.75 -13.32
N GLU A 260 -34.13 -4.75 -14.04
CA GLU A 260 -34.60 -3.56 -14.80
C GLU A 260 -34.86 -2.34 -13.90
N ASP A 261 -35.29 -2.56 -12.65
CA ASP A 261 -35.54 -1.52 -11.66
C ASP A 261 -34.26 -1.01 -10.96
N GLY A 262 -33.09 -1.55 -11.34
CA GLY A 262 -31.78 -1.21 -10.78
C GLY A 262 -31.38 -2.02 -9.55
N THR A 263 -32.23 -2.94 -9.07
CA THR A 263 -31.89 -3.86 -7.98
C THR A 263 -30.73 -4.77 -8.38
N LEU A 264 -29.78 -4.96 -7.46
CA LEU A 264 -28.66 -5.88 -7.64
C LEU A 264 -28.96 -7.18 -6.90
N THR A 265 -28.96 -8.33 -7.58
CA THR A 265 -29.30 -9.62 -6.96
C THR A 265 -28.18 -10.63 -7.19
N ILE A 266 -27.86 -11.43 -6.16
CA ILE A 266 -26.87 -12.51 -6.30
C ILE A 266 -27.50 -13.67 -7.09
N LEU A 267 -26.78 -14.17 -8.09
CA LEU A 267 -27.15 -15.32 -8.91
C LEU A 267 -27.00 -16.64 -8.12
N PRO A 268 -27.79 -17.68 -8.43
CA PRO A 268 -28.02 -18.83 -7.55
C PRO A 268 -26.90 -19.91 -7.56
N ALA A 269 -25.70 -19.58 -8.01
CA ALA A 269 -24.54 -20.48 -7.96
C ALA A 269 -23.27 -19.73 -7.60
N GLN A 270 -22.36 -20.41 -6.92
CA GLN A 270 -21.00 -19.95 -6.68
C GLN A 270 -20.01 -20.86 -7.41
N TRP A 271 -18.87 -20.30 -7.78
CA TRP A 271 -17.73 -21.04 -8.30
C TRP A 271 -16.70 -21.24 -7.20
N ASN A 272 -16.35 -22.50 -6.89
CA ASN A 272 -15.24 -22.81 -6.00
C ASN A 272 -13.93 -22.90 -6.79
N VAL A 273 -12.97 -22.03 -6.48
CA VAL A 273 -11.76 -21.86 -7.29
C VAL A 273 -10.81 -23.06 -7.15
N ALA A 274 -10.68 -23.60 -5.93
CA ALA A 274 -9.75 -24.68 -5.64
C ALA A 274 -10.19 -26.03 -6.26
N SER A 275 -11.47 -26.37 -6.13
CA SER A 275 -12.07 -27.60 -6.69
C SER A 275 -12.43 -27.47 -8.17
N ARG A 276 -12.61 -26.23 -8.67
CA ARG A 276 -13.15 -25.94 -10.01
C ARG A 276 -14.54 -26.52 -10.21
N GLU A 277 -15.40 -26.30 -9.23
CA GLU A 277 -16.77 -26.81 -9.21
C GLU A 277 -17.76 -25.66 -9.04
N TRP A 278 -18.88 -25.77 -9.75
CA TRP A 278 -20.07 -25.00 -9.45
C TRP A 278 -20.79 -25.65 -8.28
N VAL A 279 -21.24 -24.85 -7.32
CA VAL A 279 -22.08 -25.32 -6.22
C VAL A 279 -23.23 -24.34 -6.01
N PRO A 280 -24.40 -24.80 -5.55
CA PRO A 280 -25.56 -23.93 -5.44
C PRO A 280 -25.30 -22.88 -4.37
N TYR A 281 -25.61 -21.63 -4.70
CA TYR A 281 -25.58 -20.52 -3.74
C TYR A 281 -26.99 -20.05 -3.48
N ARG A 282 -27.34 -19.99 -2.20
CA ARG A 282 -28.59 -19.39 -1.75
C ARG A 282 -28.27 -18.42 -0.62
N PRO A 283 -28.71 -17.16 -0.72
CA PRO A 283 -28.68 -16.24 0.42
C PRO A 283 -29.34 -16.90 1.63
N GLU A 284 -28.85 -16.56 2.83
CA GLU A 284 -29.45 -17.09 4.06
C GLU A 284 -30.93 -16.68 4.15
N PRO A 285 -31.81 -17.53 4.71
CA PRO A 285 -33.23 -17.22 4.84
C PRO A 285 -33.44 -15.87 5.55
N GLY A 286 -34.19 -14.96 4.92
CA GLY A 286 -34.46 -13.62 5.45
C GLY A 286 -33.43 -12.56 5.07
N GLN A 287 -32.42 -12.88 4.25
CA GLN A 287 -31.61 -11.84 3.62
C GLN A 287 -32.43 -11.04 2.60
N PRO A 288 -32.20 -9.72 2.50
CA PRO A 288 -32.79 -8.91 1.45
C PRO A 288 -32.43 -9.42 0.06
N GLU A 289 -33.36 -9.25 -0.89
CA GLU A 289 -33.12 -9.57 -2.30
C GLU A 289 -32.05 -8.66 -2.91
N ASP A 290 -32.03 -7.38 -2.51
CA ASP A 290 -31.03 -6.42 -2.94
C ASP A 290 -29.70 -6.66 -2.21
N TRP A 291 -28.68 -7.00 -2.98
CA TRP A 291 -27.30 -7.20 -2.57
C TRP A 291 -26.76 -6.05 -1.74
N ARG A 292 -27.17 -4.80 -2.03
CA ARG A 292 -26.70 -3.62 -1.29
C ARG A 292 -27.13 -3.66 0.18
N GLN A 293 -28.31 -4.21 0.45
CA GLN A 293 -28.82 -4.35 1.81
C GLN A 293 -28.20 -5.54 2.55
N ALA A 294 -27.81 -6.60 1.82
CA ALA A 294 -27.19 -7.78 2.42
C ALA A 294 -25.66 -7.68 2.56
N CYS A 295 -25.00 -6.88 1.73
CA CYS A 295 -23.55 -6.88 1.57
C CYS A 295 -22.92 -5.48 1.48
N GLY A 296 -23.71 -4.44 1.24
CA GLY A 296 -23.22 -3.13 0.79
C GLY A 296 -22.13 -2.54 1.67
N SER A 297 -22.34 -2.40 2.99
CA SER A 297 -21.39 -1.68 3.84
C SER A 297 -20.00 -2.31 3.91
N CYS A 298 -19.88 -3.61 3.68
CA CYS A 298 -18.59 -4.30 3.61
C CYS A 298 -17.97 -4.27 2.21
N HIS A 299 -18.71 -3.88 1.17
CA HIS A 299 -18.31 -4.03 -0.23
C HIS A 299 -18.36 -2.72 -1.04
N VAL A 300 -18.76 -1.61 -0.43
CA VAL A 300 -18.81 -0.28 -1.06
C VAL A 300 -18.37 0.80 -0.06
N THR A 301 -18.05 1.99 -0.55
CA THR A 301 -17.89 3.19 0.32
C THR A 301 -19.06 4.15 0.10
N GLY A 302 -19.31 5.03 1.07
CA GLY A 302 -20.37 6.04 0.98
C GLY A 302 -21.78 5.46 0.85
N LEU A 303 -22.02 4.25 1.38
CA LEU A 303 -23.36 3.64 1.38
C LEU A 303 -24.34 4.52 2.15
N ASP A 304 -25.37 4.99 1.45
CA ASP A 304 -26.55 5.63 2.03
C ASP A 304 -27.62 4.56 2.24
N THR A 305 -27.98 4.25 3.49
CA THR A 305 -28.94 3.19 3.79
C THR A 305 -30.41 3.60 3.61
N GLN A 306 -30.69 4.84 3.19
CA GLN A 306 -32.04 5.31 2.86
C GLN A 306 -32.33 5.12 1.36
N THR A 307 -31.35 5.48 0.53
CA THR A 307 -31.44 5.42 -0.94
C THR A 307 -30.79 4.16 -1.51
N TRP A 308 -29.97 3.47 -0.71
CA TRP A 308 -29.09 2.39 -1.14
C TRP A 308 -28.14 2.79 -2.27
N GLY A 309 -27.81 4.08 -2.34
CA GLY A 309 -26.75 4.58 -3.19
C GLY A 309 -25.39 4.52 -2.51
N PHE A 310 -24.30 4.53 -3.29
CA PHE A 310 -22.93 4.46 -2.78
C PHE A 310 -21.96 5.16 -3.73
N GLU A 311 -20.76 5.50 -3.24
CA GLU A 311 -19.76 6.32 -3.97
C GLU A 311 -18.84 5.49 -4.86
N GLU A 312 -18.37 4.33 -4.36
CA GLU A 312 -17.57 3.40 -5.17
C GLU A 312 -17.74 1.94 -4.71
N PHE A 313 -17.52 1.02 -5.65
CA PHE A 313 -17.34 -0.38 -5.30
C PHE A 313 -16.01 -0.57 -4.56
N GLY A 314 -16.08 -1.24 -3.43
CA GLY A 314 -14.99 -1.42 -2.50
C GLY A 314 -14.11 -2.65 -2.74
N ILE A 315 -13.12 -2.88 -1.88
CA ILE A 315 -12.86 -2.13 -0.62
C ILE A 315 -11.98 -0.91 -0.87
N GLY A 316 -12.58 0.29 -0.78
CA GLY A 316 -12.00 1.59 -1.12
C GLY A 316 -11.16 2.24 -0.01
N CYS A 317 -10.41 3.29 -0.33
CA CYS A 317 -9.59 4.04 0.63
C CYS A 317 -10.43 4.50 1.84
N GLU A 318 -11.62 5.02 1.58
CA GLU A 318 -12.51 5.61 2.59
C GLU A 318 -13.18 4.56 3.50
N SER A 319 -13.13 3.26 3.15
CA SER A 319 -13.53 2.17 4.05
C SER A 319 -12.62 2.08 5.28
N CYS A 320 -11.34 2.44 5.13
CA CYS A 320 -10.35 2.38 6.21
C CYS A 320 -10.02 3.76 6.77
N HIS A 321 -9.92 4.77 5.90
CA HIS A 321 -9.44 6.10 6.25
C HIS A 321 -10.56 7.10 6.59
N GLY A 322 -11.82 6.69 6.46
CA GLY A 322 -13.00 7.53 6.66
C GLY A 322 -13.33 8.41 5.44
N PRO A 323 -14.41 9.22 5.51
CA PRO A 323 -14.81 10.11 4.42
C PRO A 323 -13.75 11.16 4.11
N GLY A 324 -13.40 11.30 2.82
CA GLY A 324 -12.29 12.14 2.35
C GLY A 324 -12.67 13.56 1.92
N GLY A 325 -13.96 13.92 1.88
CA GLY A 325 -14.43 15.19 1.28
C GLY A 325 -13.80 16.46 1.87
N GLU A 326 -13.73 16.55 3.19
CA GLU A 326 -13.06 17.68 3.86
C GLU A 326 -11.55 17.66 3.66
N HIS A 327 -10.94 16.47 3.67
CA HIS A 327 -9.51 16.29 3.44
C HIS A 327 -9.11 16.77 2.04
N VAL A 328 -9.83 16.36 1.00
CA VAL A 328 -9.55 16.78 -0.39
C VAL A 328 -9.68 18.30 -0.54
N SER A 329 -10.63 18.92 0.18
CA SER A 329 -10.82 20.37 0.14
C SER A 329 -9.74 21.15 0.89
N ASN A 330 -9.13 20.55 1.92
CA ASN A 330 -8.11 21.20 2.75
C ASN A 330 -7.07 20.21 3.31
N PRO A 331 -6.19 19.65 2.44
CA PRO A 331 -5.37 18.51 2.79
C PRO A 331 -4.27 18.81 3.81
N GLU A 332 -3.91 20.09 3.99
CA GLU A 332 -2.95 20.52 5.00
C GLU A 332 -3.54 20.52 6.42
N LYS A 333 -4.84 20.84 6.55
CA LYS A 333 -5.49 21.04 7.86
C LYS A 333 -6.32 19.84 8.32
N VAL A 334 -7.00 19.19 7.39
CA VAL A 334 -7.82 18.02 7.68
C VAL A 334 -7.00 16.80 7.31
N LYS A 335 -6.74 15.91 8.27
CA LYS A 335 -6.01 14.67 8.02
C LYS A 335 -6.97 13.49 8.19
N PRO A 336 -6.99 12.53 7.24
CA PRO A 336 -7.74 11.30 7.42
C PRO A 336 -7.04 10.44 8.49
N TYR A 337 -7.67 9.32 8.87
CA TYR A 337 -7.08 8.37 9.81
C TYR A 337 -5.83 7.70 9.22
N ALA A 338 -4.65 8.29 9.42
CA ALA A 338 -3.39 7.78 8.85
C ALA A 338 -2.97 6.44 9.46
N GLN A 339 -3.27 6.22 10.74
CA GLN A 339 -3.16 4.92 11.40
C GLN A 339 -4.56 4.51 11.84
N VAL A 340 -4.90 3.26 11.54
CA VAL A 340 -6.18 2.65 11.90
C VAL A 340 -5.94 1.56 12.92
N ASP A 341 -6.90 1.37 13.81
CA ASP A 341 -6.90 0.23 14.71
C ASP A 341 -7.41 -1.04 14.00
N ASP A 342 -7.33 -2.17 14.69
CA ASP A 342 -7.82 -3.46 14.17
C ASP A 342 -9.35 -3.50 14.01
N GLN A 343 -10.08 -2.57 14.63
CA GLN A 343 -11.54 -2.51 14.55
C GLN A 343 -12.00 -2.12 13.14
N VAL A 344 -11.22 -1.31 12.42
CA VAL A 344 -11.45 -1.04 11.00
C VAL A 344 -11.45 -2.33 10.18
N CYS A 345 -10.52 -3.25 10.46
CA CYS A 345 -10.52 -4.58 9.85
C CYS A 345 -11.72 -5.40 10.34
N GLY A 346 -12.01 -5.33 11.63
CA GLY A 346 -13.13 -6.00 12.29
C GLY A 346 -14.51 -5.64 11.76
N ALA A 347 -14.69 -4.44 11.22
CA ALA A 347 -15.95 -4.00 10.63
C ALA A 347 -16.41 -4.88 9.46
N CYS A 348 -15.45 -5.50 8.74
CA CYS A 348 -15.73 -6.43 7.64
C CYS A 348 -15.32 -7.87 7.95
N HIS A 349 -14.21 -8.08 8.67
CA HIS A 349 -13.67 -9.40 9.02
C HIS A 349 -14.27 -9.97 10.32
N SER A 350 -15.57 -9.73 10.52
CA SER A 350 -16.37 -10.28 11.61
C SER A 350 -17.75 -10.71 11.11
N ARG A 351 -18.46 -11.50 11.92
CA ARG A 351 -19.87 -11.83 11.73
C ARG A 351 -20.68 -11.38 12.93
N GLY A 352 -21.89 -10.91 12.70
CA GLY A 352 -22.71 -10.31 13.73
C GLY A 352 -23.91 -9.56 13.17
N ARG A 353 -24.48 -8.67 13.97
CA ARG A 353 -25.55 -7.76 13.55
C ARG A 353 -25.36 -6.35 14.09
N SER A 354 -25.69 -5.35 13.28
CA SER A 354 -25.84 -3.97 13.74
C SER A 354 -27.15 -3.78 14.52
N PRO A 355 -27.31 -2.65 15.25
CA PRO A 355 -28.57 -2.30 15.88
C PRO A 355 -29.77 -2.22 14.92
N ALA A 356 -29.54 -1.90 13.64
CA ALA A 356 -30.58 -1.91 12.61
C ALA A 356 -30.89 -3.32 12.08
N GLY A 357 -30.13 -4.33 12.50
CA GLY A 357 -30.32 -5.73 12.16
C GLY A 357 -29.58 -6.20 10.90
N HIS A 358 -28.76 -5.34 10.27
CA HIS A 358 -27.94 -5.72 9.12
C HIS A 358 -26.75 -6.61 9.53
N PRO A 359 -26.22 -7.44 8.61
CA PRO A 359 -25.10 -8.34 8.90
C PRO A 359 -23.72 -7.65 8.91
N TYR A 360 -23.69 -6.31 8.94
CA TYR A 360 -22.50 -5.46 8.91
C TYR A 360 -22.76 -4.18 9.73
N PRO A 361 -21.72 -3.45 10.15
CA PRO A 361 -21.87 -2.25 10.97
C PRO A 361 -22.02 -0.97 10.14
N GLU A 362 -23.19 -0.70 9.55
CA GLU A 362 -23.37 0.44 8.63
C GLU A 362 -23.06 1.82 9.23
N SER A 363 -23.21 1.96 10.54
CA SER A 363 -22.99 3.20 11.27
C SER A 363 -21.56 3.38 11.78
N TYR A 364 -20.73 2.35 11.73
CA TYR A 364 -19.34 2.41 12.17
C TYR A 364 -18.52 3.32 11.26
N ARG A 365 -17.66 4.17 11.84
CA ARG A 365 -16.61 4.89 11.13
C ARG A 365 -15.25 4.61 11.80
N PRO A 366 -14.14 4.67 11.04
CA PRO A 366 -12.82 4.61 11.64
C PRO A 366 -12.69 5.62 12.79
N GLY A 367 -12.11 5.19 13.91
CA GLY A 367 -12.03 5.97 15.15
C GLY A 367 -13.14 5.67 16.16
N ASP A 368 -14.25 5.06 15.74
CA ASP A 368 -15.32 4.63 16.66
C ASP A 368 -14.94 3.34 17.40
N THR A 369 -15.74 3.00 18.43
CA THR A 369 -15.68 1.68 19.06
C THR A 369 -16.63 0.73 18.33
N LEU A 370 -16.11 -0.27 17.62
CA LEU A 370 -16.90 -1.15 16.77
C LEU A 370 -18.06 -1.83 17.50
N THR A 371 -17.90 -2.20 18.77
CA THR A 371 -18.97 -2.84 19.55
C THR A 371 -20.15 -1.93 19.87
N ASP A 372 -20.01 -0.61 19.72
CA ASP A 372 -21.14 0.33 19.83
C ASP A 372 -22.04 0.27 18.57
N HIS A 373 -21.50 -0.24 17.47
CA HIS A 373 -22.15 -0.33 16.16
C HIS A 373 -22.44 -1.78 15.73
N PHE A 374 -21.88 -2.77 16.42
CA PHE A 374 -21.94 -4.16 16.00
C PHE A 374 -21.89 -5.16 17.16
N THR A 375 -22.79 -6.13 17.15
CA THR A 375 -22.76 -7.27 18.08
C THR A 375 -22.29 -8.52 17.35
N PHE A 376 -21.17 -9.09 17.77
CA PHE A 376 -20.64 -10.33 17.18
C PHE A 376 -21.54 -11.53 17.44
N THR A 377 -21.60 -12.44 16.46
CA THR A 377 -22.35 -13.70 16.61
C THR A 377 -21.69 -14.62 17.62
N THR A 378 -22.51 -15.36 18.37
CA THR A 378 -22.09 -16.47 19.24
C THR A 378 -22.84 -17.76 18.87
N ALA A 379 -23.48 -17.78 17.70
CA ALA A 379 -24.26 -18.93 17.27
C ALA A 379 -23.33 -20.12 16.98
N GLU A 380 -23.71 -21.33 17.41
CA GLU A 380 -22.93 -22.55 17.17
C GLU A 380 -22.74 -22.88 15.68
N THR A 381 -23.53 -22.27 14.80
CA THR A 381 -23.35 -22.35 13.33
C THR A 381 -22.17 -21.54 12.82
N ASP A 382 -21.77 -20.50 13.56
CA ASP A 382 -20.79 -19.50 13.16
C ASP A 382 -19.49 -19.60 13.97
N VAL A 383 -19.54 -20.11 15.19
CA VAL A 383 -18.36 -20.31 16.05
C VAL A 383 -18.27 -21.74 16.55
N TRP A 384 -17.04 -22.22 16.76
CA TRP A 384 -16.75 -23.45 17.47
C TRP A 384 -16.97 -23.28 18.98
N PRO A 385 -17.02 -24.38 19.75
CA PRO A 385 -17.26 -24.31 21.20
C PRO A 385 -16.26 -23.46 21.99
N ASP A 386 -15.04 -23.28 21.49
CA ASP A 386 -14.02 -22.42 22.09
C ASP A 386 -14.16 -20.93 21.70
N GLY A 387 -15.17 -20.59 20.90
CA GLY A 387 -15.42 -19.26 20.36
C GLY A 387 -14.70 -18.96 19.05
N SER A 388 -13.83 -19.85 18.56
CA SER A 388 -13.10 -19.65 17.31
C SER A 388 -13.99 -19.75 16.07
N ALA A 389 -13.55 -19.12 14.99
CA ALA A 389 -14.27 -19.01 13.75
C ALA A 389 -14.59 -20.39 13.13
N ARG A 390 -15.88 -20.59 12.80
CA ARG A 390 -16.35 -21.75 12.02
C ARG A 390 -16.60 -21.40 10.56
N LYS A 391 -16.72 -20.12 10.23
CA LYS A 391 -16.99 -19.59 8.89
C LYS A 391 -15.92 -18.57 8.46
N ASN A 392 -15.92 -18.23 7.18
CA ASN A 392 -15.11 -17.13 6.66
C ASN A 392 -15.55 -15.76 7.21
N HIS A 393 -14.65 -14.78 7.14
CA HIS A 393 -14.82 -13.39 7.60
C HIS A 393 -15.02 -13.27 9.12
N GLN A 394 -14.20 -13.95 9.91
CA GLN A 394 -14.24 -13.92 11.37
C GLN A 394 -12.86 -13.77 12.00
N GLN A 395 -11.87 -13.33 11.22
CA GLN A 395 -10.48 -13.21 11.68
C GLN A 395 -10.36 -12.24 12.86
N TYR A 396 -11.16 -11.18 12.89
CA TYR A 396 -11.17 -10.26 14.02
C TYR A 396 -11.81 -10.88 15.27
N MET A 397 -12.86 -11.70 15.11
CA MET A 397 -13.44 -12.44 16.24
C MET A 397 -12.43 -13.41 16.85
N ASP A 398 -11.68 -14.13 16.01
CA ASP A 398 -10.56 -14.97 16.43
C ASP A 398 -9.49 -14.16 17.17
N TRP A 399 -9.09 -13.00 16.63
CA TRP A 399 -8.11 -12.09 17.22
C TRP A 399 -8.51 -11.64 18.63
N GLN A 400 -9.81 -11.41 18.85
CA GLN A 400 -10.38 -10.99 20.14
C GLN A 400 -10.43 -12.10 21.20
N LEU A 401 -10.07 -13.36 20.89
CA LEU A 401 -9.99 -14.44 21.88
C LEU A 401 -8.82 -14.30 22.87
N GLY A 402 -8.00 -13.25 22.72
CA GLY A 402 -7.09 -12.81 23.77
C GLY A 402 -5.78 -13.58 23.83
N SER A 403 -5.24 -14.03 22.70
CA SER A 403 -3.87 -14.56 22.68
C SER A 403 -2.83 -13.51 23.08
N LEU A 404 -1.64 -13.97 23.45
CA LEU A 404 -0.52 -13.07 23.75
C LEU A 404 -0.14 -12.20 22.55
N MET A 405 -0.39 -12.67 21.33
CA MET A 405 -0.20 -11.90 20.10
C MET A 405 -1.18 -10.73 20.02
N ALA A 406 -2.47 -10.98 20.29
CA ALA A 406 -3.51 -9.95 20.28
C ALA A 406 -3.34 -8.90 21.39
N GLN A 407 -2.71 -9.27 22.51
CA GLN A 407 -2.45 -8.34 23.61
C GLN A 407 -1.17 -7.50 23.42
N ALA A 408 -0.33 -7.82 22.42
CA ALA A 408 0.93 -7.14 22.21
C ALA A 408 0.73 -5.78 21.54
N THR A 409 1.28 -4.71 22.11
CA THR A 409 1.15 -3.34 21.58
C THR A 409 1.84 -3.12 20.23
N THR A 410 2.70 -4.03 19.81
CA THR A 410 3.44 -3.98 18.54
C THR A 410 2.81 -4.79 17.43
N THR A 411 1.70 -5.48 17.70
CA THR A 411 1.09 -6.42 16.76
C THR A 411 -0.36 -6.00 16.50
N ASN A 412 -0.69 -5.90 15.23
CA ASN A 412 -2.02 -5.55 14.72
C ASN A 412 -2.19 -6.21 13.34
N CYS A 413 -3.33 -6.05 12.68
CA CYS A 413 -3.57 -6.66 11.37
C CYS A 413 -2.51 -6.24 10.34
N THR A 414 -2.13 -4.97 10.31
CA THR A 414 -1.18 -4.41 9.33
C THR A 414 0.29 -4.74 9.60
N SER A 415 0.62 -5.22 10.79
CA SER A 415 1.93 -5.82 11.08
C SER A 415 2.17 -7.11 10.30
N CYS A 416 1.09 -7.77 9.87
CA CYS A 416 1.12 -9.01 9.10
C CYS A 416 0.67 -8.84 7.65
N HIS A 417 -0.29 -7.93 7.40
CA HIS A 417 -0.93 -7.75 6.11
C HIS A 417 -0.57 -6.43 5.43
N ALA A 418 -0.15 -6.51 4.18
CA ALA A 418 0.00 -5.40 3.26
C ALA A 418 -1.37 -4.96 2.73
N VAL A 419 -1.82 -3.78 3.13
CA VAL A 419 -3.17 -3.27 2.78
C VAL A 419 -3.18 -2.35 1.56
N HIS A 420 -2.02 -1.77 1.22
CA HIS A 420 -1.82 -0.91 0.06
C HIS A 420 -0.96 -1.56 -1.03
N ASP A 421 -0.60 -2.83 -0.86
CA ASP A 421 0.29 -3.55 -1.77
C ASP A 421 -0.19 -5.01 -1.93
N PRO A 422 -0.01 -5.64 -3.10
CA PRO A 422 -0.38 -7.05 -3.32
C PRO A 422 0.30 -8.03 -2.34
N GLY A 423 1.35 -7.60 -1.66
CA GLY A 423 2.06 -8.34 -0.63
C GLY A 423 3.06 -9.35 -1.19
N ALA A 424 3.94 -9.83 -0.31
CA ALA A 424 4.97 -10.81 -0.63
C ALA A 424 4.43 -12.26 -0.72
N ALA A 425 3.22 -12.53 -0.21
CA ALA A 425 2.64 -13.86 -0.20
C ALA A 425 1.10 -13.86 -0.16
N GLN A 426 0.52 -15.06 -0.31
CA GLN A 426 -0.91 -15.32 -0.21
C GLN A 426 -1.53 -14.67 1.03
N GLY A 427 -2.68 -14.01 0.84
CA GLY A 427 -3.36 -13.26 1.90
C GLY A 427 -2.84 -11.84 2.05
N GLN A 428 -2.11 -11.33 1.05
CA GLN A 428 -1.45 -10.03 1.07
C GLN A 428 -0.55 -9.88 2.29
N LEU A 429 0.32 -10.86 2.54
CA LEU A 429 1.24 -10.80 3.69
C LEU A 429 2.42 -9.86 3.37
N VAL A 430 2.90 -9.14 4.37
CA VAL A 430 4.09 -8.26 4.23
C VAL A 430 5.39 -9.05 4.01
N ALA A 431 5.39 -10.35 4.34
CA ALA A 431 6.52 -11.25 4.18
C ALA A 431 6.02 -12.69 3.93
N PRO A 432 6.88 -13.61 3.43
CA PRO A 432 6.57 -15.03 3.41
C PRO A 432 6.17 -15.55 4.80
N VAL A 433 5.24 -16.50 4.84
CA VAL A 433 4.54 -16.93 6.07
C VAL A 433 5.46 -17.20 7.27
N ASN A 434 6.53 -17.99 7.09
CA ASN A 434 7.44 -18.28 8.19
C ASN A 434 8.31 -17.09 8.57
N ASP A 435 8.74 -16.30 7.60
CA ASP A 435 9.56 -15.11 7.84
C ASP A 435 8.78 -14.07 8.65
N LEU A 436 7.46 -13.96 8.44
CA LEU A 436 6.58 -13.13 9.23
C LEU A 436 6.67 -13.48 10.73
N CYS A 437 6.50 -14.75 11.08
CA CYS A 437 6.57 -15.19 12.47
C CYS A 437 7.98 -15.01 13.05
N LEU A 438 9.01 -15.29 12.24
CA LEU A 438 10.41 -15.27 12.67
C LEU A 438 10.99 -13.87 12.85
N GLN A 439 10.32 -12.81 12.40
CA GLN A 439 10.70 -11.42 12.70
C GLN A 439 10.66 -11.15 14.21
N CYS A 440 9.62 -11.65 14.90
CA CYS A 440 9.48 -11.50 16.36
C CYS A 440 9.93 -12.76 17.12
N HIS A 441 9.88 -13.94 16.49
CA HIS A 441 10.26 -15.22 17.11
C HIS A 441 11.64 -15.74 16.67
N GLY A 442 12.56 -14.85 16.27
CA GLY A 442 13.88 -15.21 15.71
C GLY A 442 14.74 -16.12 16.61
N ASP A 443 14.76 -15.87 17.92
CA ASP A 443 15.50 -16.71 18.89
C ASP A 443 14.85 -18.08 19.10
N LYS A 444 13.59 -18.23 18.70
CA LYS A 444 12.82 -19.47 18.76
C LYS A 444 13.02 -20.34 17.52
N LYS A 445 13.88 -19.98 16.55
CA LYS A 445 14.22 -20.83 15.38
C LYS A 445 14.64 -22.25 15.78
N VAL A 446 15.27 -22.40 16.95
CA VAL A 446 15.68 -23.71 17.51
C VAL A 446 14.47 -24.49 18.06
N ILE A 447 13.49 -23.80 18.66
CA ILE A 447 12.22 -24.35 19.18
C ILE A 447 11.26 -24.76 18.03
N VAL A 448 11.39 -24.17 16.84
CA VAL A 448 10.56 -24.50 15.66
C VAL A 448 10.87 -25.89 15.10
N ARG A 449 12.07 -26.44 15.34
CA ARG A 449 12.15 -27.89 15.36
C ARG A 449 11.30 -28.29 16.57
N HIS A 450 10.11 -28.85 16.35
CA HIS A 450 9.27 -29.40 17.42
C HIS A 450 9.95 -30.65 18.03
N THR A 451 11.26 -30.57 18.25
CA THR A 451 12.21 -31.62 18.55
C THR A 451 11.82 -32.27 19.86
N PRO A 452 11.82 -33.61 19.89
CA PRO A 452 12.14 -34.54 18.80
C PRO A 452 10.92 -35.04 18.00
N PHE A 453 9.73 -34.48 18.19
CA PHE A 453 8.47 -35.09 17.73
C PHE A 453 8.27 -35.04 16.21
N HIS A 454 8.74 -33.99 15.54
CA HIS A 454 8.55 -33.82 14.10
C HIS A 454 9.84 -33.92 13.29
N ASP A 455 10.96 -34.34 13.88
CA ASP A 455 12.30 -34.37 13.24
C ASP A 455 12.34 -35.23 11.97
N ASN A 456 11.60 -36.34 11.97
CA ASN A 456 11.49 -37.19 10.79
C ASN A 456 10.54 -36.59 9.74
N ALA A 457 9.50 -35.87 10.18
CA ALA A 457 8.52 -35.25 9.30
C ALA A 457 9.11 -34.02 8.59
N VAL A 458 9.92 -33.21 9.28
CA VAL A 458 10.57 -32.01 8.69
C VAL A 458 11.58 -32.36 7.59
N ARG A 459 12.07 -33.61 7.54
CA ARG A 459 12.89 -34.10 6.41
C ARG A 459 12.06 -34.45 5.17
N LYS A 460 10.76 -34.67 5.34
CA LYS A 460 9.83 -35.09 4.28
C LYS A 460 8.97 -33.93 3.76
N ARG A 461 8.71 -32.92 4.59
CA ARG A 461 7.95 -31.72 4.22
C ARG A 461 8.47 -30.49 4.94
N GLN A 462 8.27 -29.34 4.32
CA GLN A 462 8.40 -28.06 5.02
C GLN A 462 7.15 -27.84 5.89
N PHE A 463 7.35 -27.23 7.05
CA PHE A 463 6.27 -26.85 7.96
C PHE A 463 6.14 -25.34 7.98
N ALA A 464 4.91 -24.86 7.96
CA ALA A 464 4.61 -23.48 8.26
C ALA A 464 4.22 -23.32 9.73
N CYS A 465 4.56 -22.19 10.35
CA CYS A 465 4.10 -21.88 11.72
C CYS A 465 2.56 -21.93 11.80
N THR A 466 1.90 -21.53 10.71
CA THR A 466 0.45 -21.55 10.54
C THR A 466 -0.16 -22.94 10.46
N ASP A 467 0.62 -24.00 10.17
CA ASP A 467 0.10 -25.38 10.18
C ASP A 467 -0.41 -25.77 11.57
N CYS A 468 0.20 -25.23 12.62
CA CYS A 468 -0.16 -25.52 14.01
C CYS A 468 -0.82 -24.35 14.71
N HIS A 469 -0.27 -23.13 14.56
CA HIS A 469 -0.73 -21.96 15.32
C HIS A 469 -1.84 -21.16 14.64
N MET A 470 -2.11 -21.45 13.37
CA MET A 470 -3.23 -20.87 12.63
C MET A 470 -3.96 -21.95 11.84
N PRO A 471 -4.33 -23.09 12.43
CA PRO A 471 -4.83 -24.24 11.67
C PRO A 471 -6.07 -23.85 10.88
N LYS A 472 -6.29 -24.53 9.75
CA LYS A 472 -7.52 -24.32 8.99
C LYS A 472 -8.69 -24.96 9.73
N MET A 473 -9.61 -24.13 10.21
CA MET A 473 -10.74 -24.54 11.04
C MET A 473 -12.09 -24.02 10.52
N ALA A 474 -12.06 -22.98 9.69
CA ALA A 474 -13.26 -22.34 9.15
C ALA A 474 -13.50 -22.74 7.68
N VAL A 475 -14.76 -22.64 7.25
CA VAL A 475 -15.19 -22.89 5.86
C VAL A 475 -15.51 -21.59 5.13
N SER A 476 -14.98 -21.44 3.91
CA SER A 476 -15.33 -20.43 2.93
C SER A 476 -15.97 -21.06 1.69
N ALA A 477 -15.20 -21.84 0.95
CA ALA A 477 -15.60 -22.54 -0.27
C ALA A 477 -15.57 -24.05 -0.03
N GLU A 478 -14.48 -24.52 0.56
CA GLU A 478 -14.23 -25.92 0.90
C GLU A 478 -14.16 -26.10 2.42
N ALA A 479 -14.49 -27.29 2.91
CA ALA A 479 -14.38 -27.57 4.35
C ALA A 479 -12.94 -27.35 4.84
N TYR A 480 -12.79 -26.57 5.91
CA TYR A 480 -11.50 -26.27 6.55
C TYR A 480 -10.48 -25.63 5.57
N ASP A 481 -10.88 -24.58 4.86
CA ASP A 481 -10.04 -23.86 3.90
C ASP A 481 -9.54 -22.48 4.40
N ILE A 482 -10.05 -22.01 5.55
CA ILE A 482 -9.65 -20.75 6.19
C ILE A 482 -8.88 -21.00 7.50
N HIS A 483 -7.70 -20.36 7.57
CA HIS A 483 -6.84 -20.32 8.75
C HIS A 483 -7.52 -19.56 9.90
N ASN A 484 -7.52 -20.15 11.10
CA ASN A 484 -7.90 -19.42 12.30
C ASN A 484 -6.87 -18.30 12.58
N HIS A 485 -7.31 -17.23 13.23
CA HIS A 485 -6.46 -16.09 13.62
C HIS A 485 -6.44 -15.90 15.13
N SER A 486 -6.73 -16.95 15.89
CA SER A 486 -6.75 -16.86 17.35
C SER A 486 -5.34 -16.87 17.92
N PHE A 487 -4.39 -17.50 17.21
CA PHE A 487 -3.01 -17.73 17.66
C PHE A 487 -2.93 -18.44 19.01
N LEU A 488 -4.02 -19.07 19.44
CA LEU A 488 -4.06 -19.88 20.63
C LEU A 488 -3.17 -21.11 20.42
N GLN A 489 -2.70 -21.64 21.54
CA GLN A 489 -1.95 -22.88 21.56
C GLN A 489 -2.77 -24.01 20.92
N PRO A 490 -2.19 -24.88 20.08
CA PRO A 490 -2.87 -26.08 19.62
C PRO A 490 -3.38 -26.91 20.81
N ASP A 491 -4.68 -27.17 20.85
CA ASP A 491 -5.33 -27.90 21.94
C ASP A 491 -6.17 -29.08 21.42
N PRO A 492 -5.58 -30.27 21.25
CA PRO A 492 -6.34 -31.46 20.87
C PRO A 492 -7.27 -31.98 21.99
N GLN A 493 -7.12 -31.50 23.24
CA GLN A 493 -8.04 -31.87 24.34
C GLN A 493 -9.44 -31.31 24.08
N ALA A 494 -9.55 -30.11 23.49
CA ALA A 494 -10.83 -29.51 23.14
C ALA A 494 -11.67 -30.43 22.21
N SER A 495 -11.02 -31.16 21.29
CA SER A 495 -11.72 -32.16 20.47
C SER A 495 -12.33 -33.29 21.30
N LEU A 496 -11.68 -33.73 22.37
CA LEU A 496 -12.22 -34.77 23.26
C LEU A 496 -13.36 -34.23 24.12
N ASP A 497 -13.18 -33.04 24.69
CA ASP A 497 -14.12 -32.41 25.62
C ASP A 497 -15.46 -32.08 24.93
N HIS A 498 -15.42 -31.80 23.62
CA HIS A 498 -16.60 -31.46 22.82
C HIS A 498 -17.12 -32.61 21.94
N GLY A 499 -16.64 -33.84 22.14
CA GLY A 499 -17.22 -35.03 21.53
C GLY A 499 -16.75 -35.35 20.10
N GLY A 500 -15.58 -34.86 19.70
CA GLY A 500 -14.86 -35.28 18.48
C GLY A 500 -14.50 -34.14 17.52
N LEU A 501 -13.75 -34.49 16.47
CA LEU A 501 -13.24 -33.55 15.46
C LEU A 501 -14.34 -32.80 14.69
N ASP A 502 -15.51 -33.43 14.49
CA ASP A 502 -16.65 -32.80 13.81
C ASP A 502 -17.29 -31.67 14.64
N LYS A 503 -17.05 -31.67 15.94
CA LYS A 503 -17.58 -30.69 16.91
C LYS A 503 -16.54 -29.66 17.31
N MET A 504 -15.27 -30.04 17.32
CA MET A 504 -14.16 -29.15 17.61
C MET A 504 -12.91 -29.67 16.89
N PRO A 505 -12.54 -29.11 15.72
CA PRO A 505 -11.34 -29.51 15.01
C PRO A 505 -10.07 -29.09 15.77
N ASN A 506 -8.93 -29.68 15.42
CA ASN A 506 -7.65 -29.27 15.99
C ASN A 506 -6.55 -29.34 14.93
N ALA A 507 -5.43 -28.66 15.19
CA ALA A 507 -4.31 -28.59 14.27
C ALA A 507 -3.59 -29.93 14.00
N CYS A 508 -3.57 -30.84 14.97
CA CYS A 508 -2.84 -32.10 14.88
C CYS A 508 -3.49 -33.01 13.83
N SER A 509 -4.81 -33.13 13.90
CA SER A 509 -5.61 -34.00 13.05
C SER A 509 -5.75 -33.52 11.59
N THR A 510 -5.21 -32.35 11.25
CA THR A 510 -5.07 -31.92 9.85
C THR A 510 -4.03 -32.77 9.10
N CYS A 511 -3.06 -33.35 9.81
CA CYS A 511 -1.98 -34.15 9.23
C CYS A 511 -1.95 -35.58 9.78
N HIS A 512 -2.28 -35.74 11.06
CA HIS A 512 -2.37 -37.02 11.74
C HIS A 512 -3.77 -37.59 11.57
N THR A 513 -4.01 -38.19 10.40
CA THR A 513 -5.32 -38.71 9.99
C THR A 513 -5.43 -40.23 10.17
N ASP A 514 -4.35 -40.90 10.54
CA ASP A 514 -4.36 -42.33 10.79
C ASP A 514 -5.27 -42.65 11.97
N ARG A 515 -6.01 -43.77 11.90
CA ARG A 515 -6.93 -44.18 12.98
C ARG A 515 -6.25 -44.35 14.35
N ALA A 516 -4.94 -44.64 14.35
CA ALA A 516 -4.13 -44.75 15.57
C ALA A 516 -3.64 -43.39 16.11
N GLU A 517 -3.79 -42.32 15.34
CA GLU A 517 -3.33 -40.96 15.64
C GLU A 517 -4.52 -40.00 15.86
N ASP A 518 -5.49 -40.46 16.64
CA ASP A 518 -6.69 -39.70 16.99
C ASP A 518 -6.42 -38.55 17.99
N PRO A 519 -7.42 -37.72 18.36
CA PRO A 519 -7.20 -36.65 19.33
C PRO A 519 -6.67 -37.12 20.70
N ALA A 520 -7.03 -38.33 21.15
CA ALA A 520 -6.53 -38.88 22.41
C ALA A 520 -5.04 -39.21 22.32
N TRP A 521 -4.60 -39.75 21.18
CA TRP A 521 -3.18 -39.90 20.88
C TRP A 521 -2.46 -38.55 20.89
N ALA A 522 -2.99 -37.53 20.19
CA ALA A 522 -2.35 -36.21 20.13
C ALA A 522 -2.19 -35.59 21.52
N VAL A 523 -3.21 -35.67 22.37
CA VAL A 523 -3.15 -35.27 23.79
C VAL A 523 -2.04 -36.03 24.54
N SER A 524 -1.94 -37.34 24.33
CA SER A 524 -0.91 -38.17 24.99
C SER A 524 0.52 -37.75 24.60
N ILE A 525 0.74 -37.39 23.33
CA ILE A 525 2.03 -36.91 22.82
C ILE A 525 2.37 -35.54 23.41
N ILE A 526 1.42 -34.60 23.43
CA ILE A 526 1.64 -33.28 24.05
C ILE A 526 1.94 -33.42 25.54
N ASN A 527 1.21 -34.27 26.26
CA ASN A 527 1.46 -34.50 27.69
C ASN A 527 2.82 -35.17 27.94
N PHE A 528 3.21 -36.11 27.09
CA PHE A 528 4.55 -36.69 27.12
C PHE A 528 5.62 -35.61 26.86
N ALA A 529 5.40 -34.71 25.90
CA ALA A 529 6.31 -33.60 25.60
C ALA A 529 6.48 -32.68 26.82
N LYS A 530 5.37 -32.21 27.41
CA LYS A 530 5.39 -31.35 28.61
C LYS A 530 6.15 -31.97 29.77
N LYS A 531 5.96 -33.27 30.00
CA LYS A 531 6.56 -33.98 31.14
C LYS A 531 8.05 -34.21 30.98
N ASN A 532 8.50 -34.55 29.77
CA ASN A 532 9.88 -35.01 29.55
C ASN A 532 10.80 -33.91 29.00
N TYR A 533 10.23 -32.87 28.40
CA TYR A 533 10.97 -31.74 27.84
C TYR A 533 10.50 -30.47 28.56
N ALA A 534 10.88 -30.37 29.83
CA ALA A 534 10.69 -29.15 30.63
C ALA A 534 11.54 -28.03 30.02
N MET A 535 10.98 -27.28 29.08
CA MET A 535 11.59 -26.04 28.62
C MET A 535 11.35 -24.98 29.69
N GLU A 536 12.41 -24.37 30.23
CA GLU A 536 12.41 -23.33 31.27
C GLU A 536 11.60 -22.05 30.93
N TYR A 537 10.93 -22.01 29.78
CA TYR A 537 10.04 -20.92 29.39
C TYR A 537 8.60 -21.30 29.69
N ARG A 538 7.92 -20.46 30.48
CA ARG A 538 6.48 -20.54 30.77
C ARG A 538 5.69 -21.03 29.55
N SER A 539 5.16 -22.26 29.72
CA SER A 539 4.12 -22.92 28.93
C SER A 539 4.27 -22.91 27.41
N VAL A 540 5.01 -23.88 26.87
CA VAL A 540 4.91 -24.27 25.46
C VAL A 540 3.62 -25.04 25.15
N PHE A 541 2.88 -25.52 26.16
CA PHE A 541 1.43 -25.72 26.03
C PHE A 541 0.72 -25.49 27.36
N GLY A 542 0.16 -24.29 27.56
CA GLY A 542 -0.76 -24.00 28.66
C GLY A 542 -2.16 -24.53 28.36
N ALA A 543 -3.00 -24.72 29.38
CA ALA A 543 -4.44 -24.78 29.12
C ALA A 543 -4.81 -23.44 28.47
N GLY A 544 -5.45 -23.47 27.29
CA GLY A 544 -6.11 -22.27 26.78
C GLY A 544 -7.05 -21.72 27.85
N PRO A 545 -7.31 -20.40 27.90
CA PRO A 545 -8.31 -19.87 28.81
C PRO A 545 -9.61 -20.65 28.61
N THR A 546 -10.19 -21.16 29.70
CA THR A 546 -11.56 -21.66 29.68
C THR A 546 -12.44 -20.47 29.26
N PRO A 547 -13.28 -20.57 28.21
CA PRO A 547 -14.10 -19.45 27.79
C PRO A 547 -15.07 -19.09 28.91
N THR A 548 -14.78 -18.04 29.66
CA THR A 548 -15.84 -17.22 30.24
C THR A 548 -16.38 -16.33 29.13
N PRO A 549 -17.67 -15.94 29.19
CA PRO A 549 -18.22 -14.91 28.29
C PRO A 549 -17.22 -13.76 28.19
N PRO A 550 -17.00 -13.18 27.00
CA PRO A 550 -16.01 -12.13 26.84
C PRO A 550 -16.27 -11.06 27.92
N PRO A 551 -15.26 -10.66 28.72
CA PRO A 551 -15.41 -9.45 29.49
C PRO A 551 -15.77 -8.34 28.50
N PRO A 552 -16.64 -7.38 28.87
CA PRO A 552 -16.88 -6.22 28.03
C PRO A 552 -15.51 -5.63 27.66
N PRO A 553 -15.26 -5.32 26.38
CA PRO A 553 -13.97 -4.84 25.94
C PRO A 553 -13.59 -3.66 26.82
N THR A 554 -12.47 -3.76 27.52
CA THR A 554 -11.84 -2.57 28.09
C THR A 554 -11.54 -1.68 26.89
N PRO A 555 -12.10 -0.46 26.83
CA PRO A 555 -11.77 0.43 25.74
C PRO A 555 -10.24 0.59 25.74
N PRO A 556 -9.54 0.30 24.63
CA PRO A 556 -8.24 0.91 24.44
C PRO A 556 -8.44 2.43 24.56
N PRO A 557 -7.47 3.17 25.11
CA PRO A 557 -7.62 4.61 25.24
C PRO A 557 -8.06 5.19 23.91
N SER A 558 -9.28 5.74 23.90
CA SER A 558 -9.85 6.46 22.78
C SER A 558 -8.81 7.45 22.32
N VAL A 559 -8.46 7.39 21.04
CA VAL A 559 -7.73 8.43 20.30
C VAL A 559 -6.51 8.91 21.08
N ILE A 560 -5.31 8.50 20.66
CA ILE A 560 -4.17 9.40 20.87
C ILE A 560 -4.60 10.71 20.22
N GLU A 561 -5.09 11.67 21.02
CA GLU A 561 -5.24 13.06 20.60
C GLU A 561 -3.95 13.35 19.85
N PRO A 562 -4.00 13.93 18.63
CA PRO A 562 -2.79 14.20 17.88
C PRO A 562 -1.86 14.87 18.86
N ALA A 563 -0.76 14.18 19.20
CA ALA A 563 0.10 14.62 20.28
C ALA A 563 0.33 16.09 20.00
N GLU A 564 -0.03 16.97 20.95
CA GLU A 564 0.33 18.37 20.84
C GLU A 564 1.78 18.36 20.37
N PRO A 565 2.11 19.01 19.24
CA PRO A 565 3.46 18.94 18.70
C PRO A 565 4.37 19.24 19.87
N GLU A 566 5.19 18.24 20.26
CA GLU A 566 6.05 18.38 21.43
C GLU A 566 6.65 19.78 21.32
N PRO A 567 6.51 20.65 22.35
CA PRO A 567 7.15 21.94 22.29
C PRO A 567 8.60 21.64 21.98
N LEU A 568 9.05 22.12 20.80
CA LEU A 568 10.41 21.96 20.33
C LEU A 568 11.31 22.12 21.54
N PRO A 569 12.16 21.12 21.86
CA PRO A 569 12.90 21.12 23.10
C PRO A 569 13.53 22.50 23.27
N GLU A 570 13.11 23.22 24.32
CA GLU A 570 13.66 24.51 24.65
C GLU A 570 15.16 24.32 24.85
N ASN A 571 15.92 24.69 23.82
CA ASN A 571 17.35 24.97 23.84
C ASN A 571 18.16 24.05 24.76
N GLY A 572 18.15 22.75 24.46
CA GLY A 572 19.06 21.75 25.02
C GLY A 572 20.15 21.35 24.03
N GLU A 573 21.12 22.25 23.83
CA GLU A 573 22.49 22.01 23.33
C GLU A 573 22.75 20.79 22.40
N THR A 574 22.36 20.87 21.13
CA THR A 574 23.07 20.15 20.05
C THR A 574 23.31 21.06 18.85
N GLY A 575 23.95 22.20 19.09
CA GLY A 575 24.49 23.07 18.05
C GLY A 575 25.92 23.42 18.40
N ARG A 576 26.91 22.64 17.95
CA ARG A 576 28.32 23.04 18.04
C ARG A 576 28.47 24.37 17.32
N SER A 577 28.78 25.42 18.09
CA SER A 577 28.82 26.80 17.60
C SER A 577 29.85 26.96 16.47
N PRO A 578 29.65 27.93 15.55
CA PRO A 578 30.65 28.30 14.54
C PRO A 578 32.03 28.64 15.13
N ALA A 579 32.09 29.01 16.42
CA ALA A 579 33.35 29.26 17.14
C ALA A 579 34.18 27.98 17.39
N VAL A 580 33.55 26.80 17.48
CA VAL A 580 34.26 25.52 17.62
C VAL A 580 34.96 25.13 16.31
N TYR A 581 34.31 25.37 15.17
CA TYR A 581 34.93 25.16 13.85
C TYR A 581 36.04 26.19 13.56
N LEU A 582 35.86 27.44 14.01
CA LEU A 582 36.92 28.45 13.94
C LEU A 582 38.11 28.08 14.84
N GLY A 583 37.86 27.55 16.04
CA GLY A 583 38.89 27.06 16.96
C GLY A 583 39.66 25.85 16.42
N LEU A 584 38.95 24.87 15.86
CA LEU A 584 39.58 23.70 15.22
C LEU A 584 40.40 24.08 13.97
N GLY A 585 39.92 25.06 13.19
CA GLY A 585 40.67 25.61 12.06
C GLY A 585 41.98 26.28 12.47
N ILE A 586 41.97 27.07 13.56
CA ILE A 586 43.17 27.73 14.08
C ILE A 586 44.17 26.70 14.62
N VAL A 587 43.71 25.67 15.34
CA VAL A 587 44.59 24.60 15.85
C VAL A 587 45.25 23.83 14.69
N LEU A 588 44.51 23.53 13.63
CA LEU A 588 45.06 22.86 12.43
C LEU A 588 46.13 23.71 11.73
N VAL A 589 45.91 25.02 11.58
CA VAL A 589 46.90 25.93 10.98
C VAL A 589 48.16 26.03 11.85
N VAL A 590 48.01 26.08 13.17
CA VAL A 590 49.15 26.09 14.11
C VAL A 590 49.92 24.77 14.03
N LEU A 591 49.25 23.62 14.00
CA LEU A 591 49.91 22.31 13.89
C LEU A 591 50.64 22.13 12.55
N VAL A 592 50.06 22.60 11.44
CA VAL A 592 50.72 22.60 10.13
C VAL A 592 51.95 23.53 10.14
N PHE A 593 51.86 24.69 10.80
CA PHE A 593 52.99 25.62 10.91
C PHE A 593 54.12 25.07 11.80
N ILE A 594 53.80 24.41 12.91
CA ILE A 594 54.77 23.72 13.77
C ILE A 594 55.41 22.55 13.01
N GLY A 595 54.61 21.74 12.30
CA GLY A 595 55.11 20.65 11.46
C GLY A 595 56.05 21.14 10.36
N TYR A 596 55.71 22.24 9.69
CA TYR A 596 56.57 22.88 8.69
C TYR A 596 57.87 23.42 9.29
N ARG A 597 57.81 24.09 10.45
CA ARG A 597 59.00 24.58 11.18
C ARG A 597 59.91 23.43 11.62
N TYR A 598 59.32 22.33 12.12
CA TYR A 598 60.05 21.14 12.52
C TYR A 598 60.73 20.46 11.32
N TRP A 599 60.00 20.27 10.21
CA TRP A 599 60.54 19.73 8.96
C TRP A 599 61.68 20.59 8.41
N LYS A 600 61.51 21.91 8.39
CA LYS A 600 62.55 22.86 7.95
C LYS A 600 63.78 22.84 8.86
N SER A 601 63.60 22.69 10.19
CA SER A 601 64.73 22.57 11.13
C SER A 601 65.54 21.29 10.94
N ARG A 602 64.90 20.20 10.47
CA ARG A 602 65.59 18.93 10.15
C ARG A 602 66.32 18.97 8.82
N GLN A 603 65.89 19.78 7.86
CA GLN A 603 66.64 19.98 6.60
C GLN A 603 67.91 20.82 6.78
N VAL A 604 67.99 21.66 7.82
CA VAL A 604 69.18 22.47 8.13
C VAL A 604 70.28 21.68 8.86
N ASN A 605 69.95 20.51 9.43
CA ASN A 605 70.93 19.61 10.08
C ASN A 605 71.47 18.50 9.16
N HIS A 606 71.14 18.55 7.86
CA HIS A 606 71.69 17.66 6.83
C HIS A 606 72.27 18.44 5.63
N ALA A 607 72.77 19.66 5.89
CA ALA A 607 73.57 20.45 4.97
C ALA A 607 74.87 20.91 5.65
#